data_AF-H3C7I2-F1
#
_entry.id   AF-H3C7I2-F1
#
_cell.length_a   1.000
_cell.length_b   1.000
_cell.length_c   1.000
_cell.angle_alpha   90.00
_cell.angle_beta   90.00
_cell.angle_gamma   90.00
#
_symmetry.space_group_name_H-M   'P 1'
#
loop_
_entity.id
_entity.type
_entity.pdbx_description
1 polymer ?
#
loop_
_entity_poly.entity_id
_entity_poly.type
_entity_poly.pdbx_seq_one_letter_code
_entity_poly.pdbx_strand_id
1 'polypeptide(L)'
;PGAQDLVDVPPPPVPMMVPPPMVPPAAPPFDELIQQSQWNLQQQEQHLHTLRQDQVTAAVALAMEQQIQKLLVDTQLDITEFDSLLQPIIDTCTKDAISAGKNWMFNNAKTAQHCELMTSHLRNRITADTAHFELRLHLIYLTNDVLHHW
;
A
#
# COMPACT_ATOMS: atom_id res chain seq x y z
N PRO A 1 75.93 12.17 -63.61
CA PRO A 1 74.48 12.03 -63.33
C PRO A 1 74.27 11.81 -61.81
N GLY A 2 74.01 12.81 -60.99
CA GLY A 2 72.99 13.85 -61.13
C GLY A 2 71.84 13.48 -60.18
N ALA A 3 71.88 13.95 -58.93
CA ALA A 3 70.76 13.91 -58.00
C ALA A 3 70.63 15.31 -57.41
N GLN A 4 69.54 15.96 -57.79
CA GLN A 4 69.25 17.37 -57.59
C GLN A 4 68.69 17.64 -56.20
N ASP A 5 69.01 18.84 -55.75
CA ASP A 5 68.61 19.55 -54.54
C ASP A 5 67.15 19.41 -54.09
N LEU A 6 67.06 19.39 -52.76
CA LEU A 6 65.88 19.65 -51.93
C LEU A 6 65.25 21.01 -52.28
N VAL A 7 63.93 21.01 -52.48
CA VAL A 7 63.13 22.22 -52.31
C VAL A 7 62.07 21.91 -51.25
N ASP A 8 62.31 22.43 -50.06
CA ASP A 8 61.38 22.47 -48.93
C ASP A 8 60.23 23.44 -49.25
N VAL A 9 59.04 22.90 -49.51
CA VAL A 9 57.82 23.67 -49.77
C VAL A 9 57.03 23.74 -48.47
N PRO A 10 56.67 24.94 -47.97
CA PRO A 10 55.89 25.05 -46.75
C PRO A 10 54.48 24.47 -46.97
N PRO A 11 53.88 23.81 -45.96
CA PRO A 11 52.57 23.20 -46.10
C PRO A 11 51.49 24.29 -46.31
N PRO A 12 50.40 23.98 -47.05
CA PRO A 12 49.32 24.93 -47.28
C PRO A 12 48.62 25.28 -45.95
N PRO A 13 48.05 26.49 -45.82
CA PRO A 13 47.34 26.88 -44.62
C PRO A 13 46.10 26.00 -44.46
N VAL A 14 46.04 25.23 -43.37
CA VAL A 14 44.85 24.49 -42.98
C VAL A 14 43.70 25.50 -42.77
N PRO A 15 42.54 25.32 -43.43
CA PRO A 15 41.39 26.16 -43.15
C PRO A 15 40.99 25.95 -41.68
N MET A 16 41.10 27.02 -40.88
CA MET A 16 40.54 27.04 -39.53
C MET A 16 39.03 26.84 -39.66
N MET A 17 38.54 25.63 -39.40
CA MET A 17 37.12 25.39 -39.16
C MET A 17 36.79 26.10 -37.85
N VAL A 18 36.28 27.33 -37.97
CA VAL A 18 35.60 28.01 -36.87
C VAL A 18 34.53 27.07 -36.33
N PRO A 19 34.56 26.68 -35.05
CA PRO A 19 33.47 25.94 -34.45
C PRO A 19 32.19 26.75 -34.68
N PRO A 20 31.07 26.12 -35.07
CA PRO A 20 29.83 26.85 -35.22
C PRO A 20 29.54 27.57 -33.89
N PRO A 21 29.09 28.85 -33.93
CA PRO A 21 28.72 29.54 -32.71
C PRO A 21 27.67 28.69 -31.99
N MET A 22 27.97 28.25 -30.77
CA MET A 22 26.98 27.66 -29.88
C MET A 22 25.94 28.74 -29.61
N VAL A 23 24.86 28.73 -30.40
CA VAL A 23 23.69 29.55 -30.14
C VAL A 23 23.18 29.07 -28.78
N PRO A 24 23.10 29.93 -27.75
CA PRO A 24 22.46 29.53 -26.51
C PRO A 24 21.02 29.08 -26.87
N PRO A 25 20.54 27.95 -26.31
CA PRO A 25 19.19 27.49 -26.62
C PRO A 25 18.22 28.65 -26.37
N ALA A 26 17.41 28.97 -27.38
CA ALA A 26 16.39 30.00 -27.25
C ALA A 26 15.55 29.68 -26.01
N ALA A 27 15.30 30.69 -25.17
CA ALA A 27 14.40 30.51 -24.04
C ALA A 27 13.08 29.94 -24.56
N PRO A 28 12.52 28.89 -23.91
CA PRO A 28 11.30 28.25 -24.38
C PRO A 28 10.21 29.31 -24.56
N PRO A 29 9.41 29.22 -25.63
CA PRO A 29 8.33 30.17 -25.89
C PRO A 29 7.41 30.27 -24.67
N PHE A 30 6.88 31.46 -24.44
CA PHE A 30 6.09 31.77 -23.25
C PHE A 30 4.91 30.81 -23.04
N ASP A 31 4.30 30.32 -24.12
CA ASP A 31 3.22 29.32 -24.08
C ASP A 31 3.68 27.96 -23.53
N GLU A 32 4.90 27.51 -23.86
CA GLU A 32 5.48 26.27 -23.29
C GLU A 32 5.74 26.41 -21.80
N LEU A 33 6.21 27.59 -21.35
CA LEU A 33 6.42 27.87 -19.94
C LEU A 33 5.10 27.85 -19.15
N ILE A 34 4.03 28.41 -19.72
CA ILE A 34 2.69 28.36 -19.13
C ILE A 34 2.21 26.90 -19.03
N GLN A 35 2.36 26.15 -20.12
CA GLN A 35 1.93 24.75 -20.16
C GLN A 35 2.68 23.90 -19.13
N GLN A 36 4.00 24.08 -19.00
CA GLN A 36 4.78 23.42 -17.96
C GLN A 36 4.35 23.84 -16.56
N SER A 37 4.10 25.12 -16.32
CA SER A 37 3.62 25.59 -15.01
C SER A 37 2.27 24.97 -14.63
N GLN A 38 1.33 24.90 -15.57
CA GLN A 38 0.03 24.26 -15.36
C GLN A 38 0.18 22.76 -15.08
N TRP A 39 1.03 22.07 -15.85
CA TRP A 39 1.30 20.66 -15.63
C TRP A 39 1.92 20.40 -14.25
N ASN A 40 2.91 21.19 -13.86
CA ASN A 40 3.56 21.10 -12.55
C ASN A 40 2.56 21.35 -11.41
N LEU A 41 1.70 22.36 -11.53
CA LEU A 41 0.66 22.65 -10.54
C LEU A 41 -0.29 21.45 -10.39
N GLN A 42 -0.74 20.88 -11.50
CA GLN A 42 -1.64 19.74 -11.47
C GLN A 42 -0.98 18.50 -10.85
N GLN A 43 0.31 18.27 -11.12
CA GLN A 43 1.07 17.20 -10.46
C GLN A 43 1.20 17.43 -8.95
N GLN A 44 1.47 18.66 -8.52
CA GLN A 44 1.55 19.01 -7.10
C GLN A 44 0.21 18.79 -6.40
N GLU A 45 -0.89 19.21 -7.00
CA GLU A 45 -2.23 18.98 -6.46
C GLU A 45 -2.51 17.48 -6.31
N GLN A 46 -2.29 16.69 -7.37
CA GLN A 46 -2.47 15.24 -7.33
C GLN A 46 -1.63 14.59 -6.23
N HIS A 47 -0.36 14.97 -6.10
CA HIS A 47 0.52 14.46 -5.06
C HIS A 47 0.00 14.78 -3.65
N LEU A 48 -0.44 16.02 -3.40
CA LEU A 48 -1.03 16.42 -2.11
C LEU A 48 -2.33 15.66 -1.81
N HIS A 49 -3.13 15.37 -2.83
CA HIS A 49 -4.34 14.56 -2.68
C HIS A 49 -4.01 13.12 -2.25
N THR A 50 -3.05 12.47 -2.90
CA THR A 50 -2.57 11.13 -2.52
C THR A 50 -2.02 11.12 -1.10
N LEU A 51 -1.13 12.08 -0.76
CA LEU A 51 -0.55 12.16 0.58
C LEU A 51 -1.61 12.34 1.67
N ARG A 52 -2.64 13.15 1.41
CA ARG A 52 -3.77 13.32 2.33
C ARG A 52 -4.53 12.01 2.52
N GLN A 53 -4.81 11.30 1.43
CA GLN A 53 -5.53 10.04 1.46
C GLN A 53 -4.77 8.97 2.26
N ASP A 54 -3.45 8.89 2.07
CA ASP A 54 -2.59 7.97 2.82
C ASP A 54 -2.57 8.31 4.31
N GLN A 55 -2.43 9.59 4.67
CA GLN A 55 -2.48 10.03 6.07
C GLN A 55 -3.83 9.73 6.74
N VAL A 56 -4.95 9.95 6.03
CA VAL A 56 -6.28 9.61 6.56
C VAL A 56 -6.40 8.11 6.77
N THR A 57 -5.97 7.30 5.80
CA THR A 57 -6.01 5.84 5.89
C THR A 57 -5.18 5.32 7.06
N ALA A 58 -3.95 5.84 7.22
CA ALA A 58 -3.08 5.49 8.34
C ALA A 58 -3.66 5.91 9.70
N ALA A 59 -4.25 7.11 9.80
CA ALA A 59 -4.87 7.59 11.02
C ALA A 59 -6.10 6.74 11.42
N VAL A 60 -6.92 6.33 10.45
CA VAL A 60 -8.07 5.44 10.68
C VAL A 60 -7.57 4.07 11.15
N ALA A 61 -6.58 3.48 10.48
CA ALA A 61 -6.01 2.20 10.88
C ALA A 61 -5.47 2.22 12.32
N LEU A 62 -4.72 3.29 12.68
CA LEU A 62 -4.21 3.48 14.03
C LEU A 62 -5.34 3.62 15.06
N ALA A 63 -6.37 4.40 14.76
CA ALA A 63 -7.52 4.58 15.65
C ALA A 63 -8.27 3.26 15.89
N MET A 64 -8.44 2.45 14.83
CA MET A 64 -9.05 1.12 14.94
C MET A 64 -8.20 0.17 15.78
N GLU A 65 -6.87 0.18 15.62
CA GLU A 65 -5.96 -0.62 16.44
C GLU A 65 -6.02 -0.22 17.92
N GLN A 66 -5.98 1.08 18.21
CA GLN A 66 -6.10 1.60 19.58
C GLN A 66 -7.42 1.20 20.24
N GLN A 67 -8.53 1.23 19.49
CA GLN A 67 -9.82 0.79 19.98
C GLN A 67 -9.81 -0.71 20.34
N ILE A 68 -9.20 -1.56 19.52
CA ILE A 68 -9.08 -3.00 19.80
C ILE A 68 -8.20 -3.25 21.03
N GLN A 69 -7.06 -2.55 21.15
CA GLN A 69 -6.19 -2.66 22.33
C GLN A 69 -6.93 -2.25 23.61
N LYS A 70 -7.74 -1.21 23.55
CA LYS A 70 -8.59 -0.82 24.67
C LYS A 70 -9.61 -1.92 25.02
N LEU A 71 -10.30 -2.46 24.02
CA LEU A 71 -11.27 -3.54 24.23
C LEU A 71 -10.62 -4.80 24.82
N LEU A 72 -9.38 -5.12 24.44
CA LEU A 72 -8.62 -6.22 25.03
C LEU A 72 -8.40 -6.04 26.52
N VAL A 73 -7.96 -4.84 26.93
CA VAL A 73 -7.75 -4.51 28.34
C VAL A 73 -9.07 -4.53 29.12
N ASP A 74 -10.12 -3.93 28.55
CA ASP A 74 -11.43 -3.80 29.21
C ASP A 74 -12.14 -5.15 29.39
N THR A 75 -12.02 -6.05 28.41
CA THR A 75 -12.72 -7.36 28.42
C THR A 75 -11.90 -8.47 29.07
N GLN A 76 -10.57 -8.34 29.12
CA GLN A 76 -9.65 -9.41 29.55
C GLN A 76 -9.85 -10.73 28.79
N LEU A 77 -10.43 -10.66 27.59
CA LEU A 77 -10.70 -11.83 26.76
C LEU A 77 -9.40 -12.36 26.16
N ASP A 78 -9.16 -13.66 26.31
CA ASP A 78 -7.99 -14.31 25.75
C ASP A 78 -8.15 -14.52 24.24
N ILE A 79 -7.60 -13.59 23.47
CA ILE A 79 -7.61 -13.68 22.00
C ILE A 79 -6.78 -14.87 21.49
N THR A 80 -5.78 -15.34 22.25
CA THR A 80 -4.98 -16.49 21.81
C THR A 80 -5.77 -17.80 21.87
N GLU A 81 -6.66 -17.91 22.86
CA GLU A 81 -7.64 -18.99 22.92
C GLU A 81 -8.59 -18.92 21.72
N PHE A 82 -9.08 -17.71 21.41
CA PHE A 82 -9.95 -17.54 20.24
C PHE A 82 -9.24 -17.89 18.94
N ASP A 83 -8.00 -17.47 18.74
CA ASP A 83 -7.20 -17.81 17.56
C ASP A 83 -7.00 -19.33 17.41
N SER A 84 -6.79 -20.02 18.53
CA SER A 84 -6.67 -21.49 18.56
C SER A 84 -7.96 -22.19 18.10
N LEU A 85 -9.12 -21.58 18.35
CA LEU A 85 -10.42 -22.07 17.86
C LEU A 85 -10.68 -21.70 16.40
N LEU A 86 -10.16 -20.55 15.94
CA LEU A 86 -10.31 -20.14 14.55
C LEU A 86 -9.46 -20.99 13.61
N GLN A 87 -8.31 -21.50 14.06
CA GLN A 87 -7.41 -22.30 13.23
C GLN A 87 -8.08 -23.52 12.58
N PRO A 88 -8.76 -24.45 13.30
CA PRO A 88 -9.44 -25.58 12.67
C PRO A 88 -10.60 -25.17 11.76
N ILE A 89 -11.25 -24.04 12.04
CA ILE A 89 -12.29 -23.47 11.16
C ILE A 89 -11.67 -23.04 9.83
N ILE A 90 -10.52 -22.37 9.89
CA ILE A 90 -9.80 -21.92 8.70
C ILE A 90 -9.27 -23.09 7.89
N ASP A 91 -8.71 -24.10 8.55
CA ASP A 91 -8.09 -25.24 7.87
C ASP A 91 -9.10 -26.21 7.26
N THR A 92 -10.26 -26.40 7.90
CA THR A 92 -11.18 -27.49 7.52
C THR A 92 -12.66 -27.12 7.45
N CYS A 93 -13.08 -26.01 8.05
CA CYS A 93 -14.47 -25.54 8.10
C CYS A 93 -15.52 -26.62 8.40
N THR A 94 -15.20 -27.55 9.29
CA THR A 94 -16.14 -28.60 9.69
C THR A 94 -17.25 -28.04 10.55
N LYS A 95 -18.42 -28.70 10.53
CA LYS A 95 -19.56 -28.35 11.39
C LYS A 95 -19.17 -28.34 12.87
N ASP A 96 -18.32 -29.25 13.30
CA ASP A 96 -17.85 -29.34 14.68
C ASP A 96 -16.94 -28.17 15.05
N ALA A 97 -16.02 -27.77 14.17
CA ALA A 97 -15.16 -26.61 14.37
C ALA A 97 -15.98 -25.31 14.45
N ILE A 98 -16.95 -25.12 13.54
CA ILE A 98 -17.87 -23.98 13.56
C ILE A 98 -18.71 -23.97 14.84
N SER A 99 -19.25 -25.13 15.24
CA SER A 99 -20.04 -25.26 16.46
C SER A 99 -19.21 -24.95 17.71
N ALA A 100 -17.95 -25.40 17.77
CA ALA A 100 -17.04 -25.11 18.86
C ALA A 100 -16.73 -23.60 18.95
N GLY A 101 -16.40 -22.96 17.82
CA GLY A 101 -16.17 -21.52 17.76
C GLY A 101 -17.39 -20.72 18.20
N LYS A 102 -18.58 -21.06 17.69
CA LYS A 102 -19.86 -20.43 18.10
C LYS A 102 -20.10 -20.55 19.60
N ASN A 103 -20.01 -21.77 20.13
CA ASN A 103 -20.25 -22.03 21.55
C ASN A 103 -19.28 -21.24 22.43
N TRP A 104 -18.01 -21.15 22.03
CA TRP A 104 -17.03 -20.33 22.73
C TRP A 104 -17.39 -18.85 22.70
N MET A 105 -17.78 -18.32 21.54
CA MET A 105 -18.22 -16.92 21.42
C MET A 105 -19.43 -16.65 22.32
N PHE A 106 -20.42 -17.53 22.38
CA PHE A 106 -21.58 -17.38 23.27
C PHE A 106 -21.20 -17.45 24.75
N ASN A 107 -20.29 -18.34 25.10
CA ASN A 107 -19.82 -18.46 26.48
C ASN A 107 -19.01 -17.25 26.92
N ASN A 108 -18.30 -16.58 26.02
CA ASN A 108 -17.41 -15.45 26.33
C ASN A 108 -18.00 -14.06 26.00
N ALA A 109 -19.13 -13.98 25.29
CA ALA A 109 -19.87 -12.75 25.01
C ALA A 109 -20.61 -12.23 26.26
N LYS A 110 -19.88 -11.78 27.29
CA LYS A 110 -20.48 -11.32 28.56
C LYS A 110 -21.06 -9.92 28.48
N THR A 111 -20.49 -9.06 27.63
CA THR A 111 -20.94 -7.67 27.43
C THR A 111 -20.86 -7.30 25.96
N ALA A 112 -21.45 -6.17 25.58
CA ALA A 112 -21.36 -5.64 24.22
C ALA A 112 -19.90 -5.44 23.77
N GLN A 113 -19.00 -5.05 24.68
CA GLN A 113 -17.57 -4.89 24.39
C GLN A 113 -16.89 -6.22 24.02
N HIS A 114 -17.31 -7.34 24.62
CA HIS A 114 -16.80 -8.66 24.24
C HIS A 114 -17.22 -9.01 22.81
N CYS A 115 -18.49 -8.76 22.47
CA CYS A 115 -19.00 -8.96 21.11
C CYS A 115 -18.26 -8.07 20.10
N GLU A 116 -18.04 -6.81 20.44
CA GLU A 116 -17.32 -5.85 19.61
C GLU A 116 -15.88 -6.28 19.36
N LEU A 117 -15.19 -6.77 20.41
CA LEU A 117 -13.83 -7.29 20.30
C LEU A 117 -13.76 -8.52 19.39
N MET A 118 -14.57 -9.54 19.65
CA MET A 118 -14.58 -10.77 18.85
C MET A 118 -14.93 -10.49 17.39
N THR A 119 -15.93 -9.64 17.14
CA THR A 119 -16.35 -9.25 15.79
C THR A 119 -15.27 -8.43 15.08
N SER A 120 -14.60 -7.52 15.80
CA SER A 120 -13.49 -6.73 15.26
C SER A 120 -12.29 -7.61 14.91
N HIS A 121 -12.00 -8.62 15.73
CA HIS A 121 -10.95 -9.60 15.46
C HIS A 121 -11.23 -10.40 14.19
N LEU A 122 -12.46 -10.95 14.07
CA LEU A 122 -12.90 -11.66 12.86
C LEU A 122 -12.82 -10.77 11.63
N ARG A 123 -13.34 -9.53 11.71
CA ARG A 123 -13.27 -8.55 10.63
C ARG A 123 -11.83 -8.32 10.17
N ASN A 124 -10.92 -8.03 11.11
CA ASN A 124 -9.53 -7.74 10.77
C ASN A 124 -8.85 -8.92 10.05
N ARG A 125 -9.17 -10.17 10.44
CA ARG A 125 -8.67 -11.36 9.75
C ARG A 125 -9.27 -11.53 8.35
N ILE A 126 -10.55 -11.21 8.16
CA ILE A 126 -11.22 -11.30 6.86
C ILE A 126 -10.73 -10.21 5.89
N THR A 127 -10.51 -8.99 6.39
CA THR A 127 -10.15 -7.82 5.57
C THR A 127 -8.65 -7.67 5.35
N ALA A 128 -7.81 -8.48 6.00
CA ALA A 128 -6.37 -8.45 5.79
C ALA A 128 -6.02 -8.79 4.33
N ASP A 129 -5.04 -8.10 3.76
CA ASP A 129 -4.57 -8.35 2.38
C ASP A 129 -4.00 -9.78 2.23
N THR A 130 -3.50 -10.36 3.33
CA THR A 130 -2.97 -11.73 3.39
C THR A 130 -4.07 -12.81 3.52
N ALA A 131 -5.33 -12.41 3.70
CA ALA A 131 -6.44 -13.33 3.85
C ALA A 131 -6.81 -13.97 2.51
N HIS A 132 -6.51 -15.26 2.36
CA HIS A 132 -6.92 -16.05 1.20
C HIS A 132 -8.43 -16.32 1.21
N PHE A 133 -8.97 -16.71 0.06
CA PHE A 133 -10.42 -16.87 -0.14
C PHE A 133 -11.08 -17.81 0.87
N GLU A 134 -10.51 -19.00 1.10
CA GLU A 134 -11.07 -19.99 2.03
C GLU A 134 -11.18 -19.44 3.46
N LEU A 135 -10.13 -18.80 3.99
CA LEU A 135 -10.20 -18.12 5.30
C LEU A 135 -11.37 -17.13 5.36
N ARG A 136 -11.53 -16.28 4.34
CA ARG A 136 -12.63 -15.30 4.30
C ARG A 136 -13.99 -16.02 4.33
N LEU A 137 -14.16 -17.04 3.49
CA LEU A 137 -15.39 -17.82 3.40
C LEU A 137 -15.72 -18.54 4.71
N HIS A 138 -14.74 -19.23 5.29
CA HIS A 138 -14.88 -20.01 6.52
C HIS A 138 -15.23 -19.13 7.72
N LEU A 139 -14.60 -17.96 7.86
CA LEU A 139 -14.93 -17.02 8.94
C LEU A 139 -16.28 -16.31 8.73
N ILE A 140 -16.70 -16.10 7.48
CA ILE A 140 -18.06 -15.65 7.15
C ILE A 140 -19.09 -16.72 7.56
N TYR A 141 -18.83 -18.01 7.33
CA TYR A 141 -19.71 -19.09 7.80
C TYR A 141 -19.84 -19.12 9.32
N LEU A 142 -18.74 -18.95 10.07
CA LEU A 142 -18.81 -18.83 11.53
C LEU A 142 -19.70 -17.64 11.94
N THR A 143 -19.46 -16.46 11.35
CA THR A 143 -20.24 -15.26 11.67
C THR A 143 -21.73 -15.47 11.35
N ASN A 144 -22.01 -16.14 10.23
CA ASN A 144 -23.35 -16.47 9.83
C ASN A 144 -24.05 -17.42 10.82
N ASP A 145 -23.35 -18.49 11.25
CA ASP A 145 -23.89 -19.46 12.21
C ASP A 145 -24.16 -18.83 13.57
N VAL A 146 -23.24 -17.99 14.04
CA VAL A 146 -23.41 -17.17 15.26
C VAL A 146 -24.68 -16.33 15.14
N LEU A 147 -24.79 -15.48 14.11
CA LEU A 147 -25.92 -14.55 13.92
C LEU A 147 -27.27 -15.24 13.70
N HIS A 148 -27.30 -16.40 13.04
CA HIS A 148 -28.54 -17.17 12.83
C HIS A 148 -29.14 -17.75 14.12
N HIS A 149 -28.34 -17.84 15.19
CA HIS A 149 -28.76 -18.40 16.48
C HIS A 149 -29.00 -17.32 17.56
N TRP A 150 -28.89 -16.04 17.22
CA TRP A 150 -29.28 -14.92 18.09
C TRP A 150 -30.78 -14.58 17.97
#